data_AF-A0A1A5R1R4-F1
#
_entry.id   AF-A0A1A5R1R4-F1
#
_cell.length_a   1.000
_cell.length_b   1.000
_cell.length_c   1.000
_cell.angle_alpha   90.00
_cell.angle_beta   90.00
_cell.angle_gamma   90.00
#
_symmetry.space_group_name_H-M   'P 1'
#
loop_
_entity.id
_entity.type
_entity.pdbx_description
1 polymer ?
#
loop_
_entity_poly.entity_id
_entity_poly.type
_entity_poly.pdbx_seq_one_letter_code
_entity_poly.pdbx_strand_id
1 'polypeptide(L)'
;MLATGETHTVRTFVGAAFRRVEKEIVCEGESVDEVGRERMSNQALIRIDKRCFGPIEVDLLIGGASKAADQTRLEAEDHFR
;
A
#
# COMPACT_ATOMS: atom_id res chain seq x y z
N MET A 1 -1.60 16.20 -15.49
CA MET A 1 -1.19 15.21 -14.47
C MET A 1 -2.19 14.07 -14.57
N LEU A 2 -1.69 12.83 -14.65
CA LEU A 2 -2.52 11.63 -14.69
C LEU A 2 -2.38 10.93 -13.34
N ALA A 3 -3.49 10.63 -12.69
CA ALA A 3 -3.54 9.95 -11.40
C ALA A 3 -4.97 9.43 -11.16
N THR A 4 -5.12 8.42 -10.30
CA THR A 4 -6.44 7.89 -9.89
C THR A 4 -7.15 8.80 -8.89
N GLY A 5 -6.43 9.71 -8.22
CA GLY A 5 -6.98 10.52 -7.13
C GLY A 5 -7.12 9.74 -5.81
N GLU A 6 -6.86 8.43 -5.81
CA GLU A 6 -6.84 7.59 -4.61
C GLU A 6 -5.40 7.30 -4.16
N THR A 7 -5.23 7.04 -2.87
CA THR A 7 -3.96 6.66 -2.27
C THR A 7 -4.19 5.55 -1.26
N HIS A 8 -3.31 4.56 -1.24
CA HIS A 8 -3.38 3.41 -0.34
C HIS A 8 -2.04 3.25 0.39
N THR A 9 -2.09 2.83 1.65
CA THR A 9 -0.85 2.56 2.40
C THR A 9 -0.21 1.25 1.91
N VAL A 10 1.11 1.14 2.07
CA VAL A 10 1.85 -0.11 1.81
C VAL A 10 1.23 -1.26 2.61
N ARG A 11 0.81 -1.02 3.86
CA ARG A 11 0.17 -2.03 4.71
C ARG A 11 -1.13 -2.55 4.10
N THR A 12 -1.98 -1.67 3.59
CA THR A 12 -3.24 -2.05 2.91
C THR A 12 -2.95 -2.89 1.67
N PHE A 13 -1.95 -2.50 0.87
CA PHE A 13 -1.55 -3.24 -0.33
C PHE A 13 -1.06 -4.65 0.01
N VAL A 14 -0.20 -4.79 1.01
CA VAL A 14 0.32 -6.08 1.45
C VAL A 14 -0.82 -6.98 1.96
N GLY A 15 -1.74 -6.44 2.76
CA GLY A 15 -2.92 -7.19 3.22
C GLY A 15 -3.80 -7.68 2.06
N ALA A 16 -4.08 -6.82 1.07
CA ALA A 16 -4.85 -7.19 -0.11
C ALA A 16 -4.15 -8.27 -0.96
N ALA A 17 -2.82 -8.19 -1.10
CA ALA A 17 -2.03 -9.17 -1.82
C ALA A 17 -2.05 -10.55 -1.16
N PHE A 18 -1.86 -10.62 0.17
CA PHE A 18 -1.91 -11.89 0.90
C PHE A 18 -3.32 -12.52 0.92
N ARG A 19 -4.37 -11.70 0.93
CA ARG A 19 -5.75 -12.20 0.83
C ARG A 19 -6.02 -12.93 -0.48
N ARG A 20 -5.35 -12.55 -1.58
CA ARG A 20 -5.44 -13.23 -2.89
C ARG A 20 -4.86 -14.65 -2.88
N VAL A 21 -4.01 -14.97 -1.90
CA VAL A 21 -3.47 -16.32 -1.66
C VAL A 21 -4.03 -16.92 -0.36
N GLU A 22 -5.21 -16.46 0.06
CA GLU A 22 -5.96 -16.98 1.21
C GLU A 22 -5.20 -16.87 2.55
N LYS A 23 -4.29 -15.90 2.66
CA LYS A 23 -3.55 -15.60 3.89
C LYS A 23 -4.05 -14.32 4.55
N GLU A 24 -4.40 -14.42 5.82
CA GLU A 24 -4.71 -13.25 6.65
C GLU A 24 -3.47 -12.87 7.46
N ILE A 25 -3.02 -11.62 7.30
CA ILE A 25 -1.83 -11.09 7.98
C ILE A 25 -2.26 -10.20 9.14
N VAL A 26 -1.66 -10.41 10.30
CA VAL A 26 -1.77 -9.57 11.49
C VAL A 26 -0.42 -8.95 11.75
N CYS A 27 -0.35 -7.62 11.72
CA CYS A 27 0.85 -6.88 12.10
C CYS A 27 0.83 -6.57 13.60
N GLU A 28 1.94 -6.89 14.27
CA GLU A 28 2.15 -6.62 15.69
C GLU A 28 3.49 -5.91 15.89
N GLY A 29 3.58 -5.04 16.90
CA GLY A 29 4.74 -4.20 17.15
C GLY A 29 4.62 -2.83 16.49
N GLU A 30 5.70 -2.04 16.59
CA GLU A 30 5.73 -0.66 16.11
C GLU A 30 7.05 -0.36 15.41
N SER A 31 7.00 0.55 14.43
CA SER A 31 8.17 1.02 13.70
C SER A 31 9.00 -0.14 13.15
N VAL A 32 10.30 -0.18 13.40
CA VAL A 32 11.22 -1.18 12.84
C VAL A 32 11.09 -2.56 13.47
N ASP A 33 10.43 -2.65 14.62
CA ASP A 33 10.16 -3.89 15.33
C ASP A 33 8.80 -4.50 14.94
N GLU A 34 8.08 -3.88 14.00
CA GLU A 34 6.83 -4.42 13.46
C GLU A 34 7.07 -5.71 12.67
N VAL A 35 6.25 -6.72 12.95
CA VAL A 35 6.26 -8.02 12.29
C VAL A 35 4.84 -8.36 11.81
N GLY A 36 4.72 -8.71 10.53
CA GLY A 36 3.49 -9.26 9.97
C GLY A 36 3.48 -10.78 10.04
N ARG A 37 2.55 -11.34 10.80
CA ARG A 37 2.37 -12.79 10.98
C ARG A 37 1.13 -13.27 10.28
N GLU A 38 1.17 -14.46 9.72
CA GLU A 38 -0.02 -15.11 9.20
C GLU A 38 -0.85 -15.70 10.34
N ARG A 39 -2.16 -15.43 10.31
CA ARG A 39 -3.06 -15.65 11.44
C ARG A 39 -3.21 -17.14 11.83
N MET A 40 -3.15 -18.06 10.87
CA MET A 40 -3.47 -19.47 11.11
C MET A 40 -2.24 -20.27 11.61
N SER A 41 -1.09 -20.00 11.02
CA SER A 41 0.20 -20.66 11.25
C SER A 41 1.06 -19.92 12.26
N ASN A 42 0.74 -18.66 12.56
CA ASN A 42 1.54 -17.75 13.37
C ASN A 42 2.96 -17.49 12.81
N GLN A 43 3.18 -17.84 11.54
CA GLN A 43 4.47 -17.68 10.87
C GLN A 43 4.70 -16.20 10.56
N ALA A 44 5.86 -15.67 10.92
CA ALA A 44 6.29 -14.34 10.49
C ALA A 44 6.60 -14.35 8.98
N LEU A 45 5.81 -13.61 8.20
CA LEU A 45 5.97 -13.49 6.75
C LEU A 45 6.51 -12.12 6.33
N ILE A 46 6.39 -11.10 7.20
CA ILE A 46 6.82 -9.73 6.93
C ILE A 46 7.65 -9.23 8.10
N ARG A 47 8.75 -8.54 7.81
CA ARG A 47 9.58 -7.81 8.78
C ARG A 47 10.00 -6.48 8.16
N ILE A 48 10.11 -5.44 8.98
CA ILE A 48 10.62 -4.15 8.54
C ILE A 48 12.15 -4.16 8.61
N ASP A 49 12.79 -3.73 7.53
CA ASP A 49 14.24 -3.60 7.45
C ASP A 49 14.61 -2.14 7.18
N LYS A 50 15.43 -1.55 8.07
CA LYS A 50 15.90 -0.17 7.95
C LYS A 50 16.62 0.11 6.63
N ARG A 51 17.17 -0.92 5.98
CA ARG A 51 17.85 -0.80 4.68
C ARG A 51 16.90 -0.50 3.53
N CYS A 52 15.59 -0.73 3.71
CA CYS A 52 14.57 -0.43 2.72
C CYS A 52 14.08 1.03 2.77
N PHE A 53 14.52 1.81 3.74
CA PHE A 53 14.15 3.22 3.89
C PHE A 53 14.98 4.07 2.92
N GLY A 54 14.32 5.02 2.27
CA GLY A 54 14.98 6.00 1.42
C GLY A 54 15.78 7.02 2.25
N PRO A 55 16.74 7.72 1.62
CA PRO A 55 17.43 8.85 2.27
C PRO A 55 16.48 10.01 2.60
N ILE A 56 15.35 10.10 1.88
CA ILE A 56 14.25 11.03 2.10
C ILE A 56 12.97 10.22 1.88
N GLU A 57 12.06 10.27 2.85
CA GLU A 57 10.75 9.65 2.77
C GLU A 57 9.70 10.68 2.32
N VAL A 58 8.71 10.20 1.57
CA VAL A 58 7.55 11.00 1.15
C VAL A 58 6.31 10.36 1.75
N ASP A 59 5.69 11.04 2.71
CA ASP A 59 4.60 10.47 3.52
C ASP A 59 3.30 10.24 2.72
N LEU A 60 3.02 11.11 1.75
CA LEU A 60 1.77 11.11 1.01
C LEU A 60 1.99 11.59 -0.42
N LEU A 61 1.51 10.80 -1.38
CA LEU A 61 1.48 11.16 -2.78
C LEU A 61 0.07 10.95 -3.31
N ILE A 62 -0.64 12.05 -3.57
CA ILE A 62 -2.00 12.05 -4.09
C ILE A 62 -2.08 13.03 -5.27
N GLY A 63 -2.62 12.57 -6.39
CA GLY A 63 -2.63 13.33 -7.64
C GLY A 63 -4.00 13.82 -8.02
N GLY A 64 -4.10 15.09 -8.43
CA GLY A 64 -5.32 15.67 -9.02
C GLY A 64 -5.31 15.59 -10.54
N ALA A 65 -6.33 14.95 -11.13
CA ALA A 65 -6.43 14.76 -12.58
C ALA A 65 -7.39 15.74 -13.28
N SER A 66 -7.94 16.76 -12.59
CA SER A 66 -8.97 17.67 -13.11
C SER A 66 -8.60 18.30 -14.46
N LYS A 67 -7.39 18.85 -14.58
CA LYS A 67 -6.90 19.44 -15.83
C LYS A 67 -6.85 18.42 -16.99
N ALA A 68 -6.51 17.16 -16.71
CA ALA A 68 -6.47 16.13 -17.74
C ALA A 68 -7.89 15.73 -18.17
N ALA A 69 -8.81 15.54 -17.21
CA ALA A 69 -10.22 15.22 -17.48
C ALA A 69 -10.87 16.30 -18.37
N ASP A 70 -10.70 17.58 -18.02
CA ASP A 70 -11.26 18.71 -18.78
C ASP A 70 -10.77 18.78 -20.23
N GLN A 71 -9.50 18.42 -20.47
CA GLN A 71 -8.86 18.55 -21.78
C GLN A 71 -9.01 17.31 -22.66
N THR A 72 -9.22 16.14 -22.06
CA THR A 72 -9.12 14.85 -22.77
C THR A 72 -10.33 13.94 -22.61
N ARG A 73 -11.28 14.25 -21.71
CA ARG A 73 -12.38 13.36 -21.31
C ARG A 73 -11.91 12.00 -20.76
N LEU A 74 -10.67 11.92 -20.29
CA LEU A 74 -10.16 10.74 -19.59
C LEU A 74 -10.67 10.73 -18.15
N GLU A 75 -11.38 9.67 -17.79
CA GLU A 75 -11.75 9.34 -16.41
C GLU A 75 -10.76 8.33 -15.86
N ALA A 76 -10.36 8.48 -14.61
CA ALA A 76 -9.49 7.52 -13.95
C ALA A 76 -10.31 6.44 -13.25
N GLU A 77 -9.90 5.19 -13.38
CA GLU A 77 -10.51 4.04 -12.70
C GLU A 77 -9.50 3.47 -11.70
N ASP A 78 -9.93 3.22 -10.46
CA ASP A 78 -9.14 2.49 -9.48
C ASP A 78 -9.64 1.03 -9.37
N HIS A 79 -8.70 0.09 -9.47
CA HIS A 79 -8.94 -1.34 -9.37
C HIS A 79 -8.23 -1.97 -8.17
N PHE A 80 -7.90 -1.17 -7.15
CA PHE A 80 -7.24 -1.66 -5.94
C PHE A 80 -8.09 -2.67 -5.13
N ARG A 81 -9.38 -2.83 -5.45
CA ARG A 81 -10.29 -3.80 -4.81
C ARG A 81 -10.21 -5.21 -5.41
#